data_AF-A0A955HB19-F1
#
_entry.id   AF-A0A955HB19-F1
#
_cell.length_a   1.000
_cell.length_b   1.000
_cell.length_c   1.000
_cell.angle_alpha   90.00
_cell.angle_beta   90.00
_cell.angle_gamma   90.00
#
_symmetry.space_group_name_H-M   'P 1'
#
loop_
_entity.id
_entity.type
_entity.pdbx_description
1 polymer ?
#
loop_
_entity_poly.entity_id
_entity_poly.type
_entity_poly.pdbx_seq_one_letter_code
_entity_poly.pdbx_strand_id
1 'polypeptide(L)' 'MARRSLKNRTVRKLTKTGAGSISVTLPIEFVRALKWREKQKVVVNKVGSRLIIEDWKR' A
#
# COMPACT_ATOMS: atom_id res chain seq x y z
N MET A 1 -14.90 8.28 15.60
CA MET A 1 -13.66 9.01 15.26
C MET A 1 -13.98 10.11 14.25
N ALA A 2 -13.64 11.36 14.55
CA ALA A 2 -13.87 12.50 13.66
C ALA A 2 -13.25 12.26 12.27
N ARG A 3 -13.99 12.59 11.22
CA ARG A 3 -13.57 12.40 9.82
C ARG A 3 -12.41 13.35 9.53
N ARG A 4 -11.16 12.85 9.56
CA ARG A 4 -9.96 13.59 9.10
C ARG A 4 -10.20 14.13 7.68
N SER A 5 -9.70 15.33 7.41
CA SER A 5 -9.85 16.00 6.11
C SER A 5 -9.35 15.11 4.96
N LEU A 6 -10.03 15.20 3.81
CA LEU A 6 -9.83 14.33 2.64
C LEU A 6 -8.37 14.33 2.13
N LYS A 7 -7.64 15.42 2.32
CA LYS A 7 -6.28 15.65 1.82
C LYS A 7 -5.23 14.71 2.44
N ASN A 8 -5.45 14.25 3.68
CA ASN A 8 -4.48 13.45 4.43
C ASN A 8 -4.72 11.93 4.34
N ARG A 9 -5.62 11.47 3.46
CA ARG A 9 -5.99 10.04 3.42
C ARG A 9 -4.94 9.14 2.77
N THR A 10 -4.15 9.70 1.84
CA THR A 10 -3.19 8.96 1.01
C THR A 10 -1.77 9.01 1.55
N VAL A 11 -1.42 10.02 2.35
CA VAL A 11 -0.09 10.14 2.96
C VAL A 11 0.01 9.20 4.16
N ARG A 12 0.97 8.27 4.12
CA ARG A 12 1.17 7.23 5.13
C ARG A 12 2.62 7.19 5.57
N LYS A 13 2.83 6.93 6.85
CA LYS A 13 4.16 6.69 7.42
C LYS A 13 4.61 5.26 7.08
N LEU A 14 5.89 5.11 6.81
CA LEU A 14 6.57 3.83 6.72
C LEU A 14 6.84 3.27 8.12
N THR A 15 6.46 2.02 8.36
CA THR A 15 6.60 1.35 9.66
C THR A 15 7.52 0.16 9.54
N LYS A 16 8.48 0.02 10.45
CA LYS A 16 9.35 -1.15 10.51
C LYS A 16 8.55 -2.37 10.96
N THR A 17 8.57 -3.45 10.18
CA THR A 17 7.87 -4.71 10.50
C THR A 17 8.82 -5.86 10.80
N GLY A 18 10.12 -5.72 10.52
CA GLY A 18 11.13 -6.75 10.81
C GLY A 18 12.56 -6.24 10.70
N ALA A 19 13.53 -7.17 10.64
CA ALA A 19 14.97 -6.90 10.57
C ALA A 19 15.44 -6.48 9.16
N GLY A 20 14.78 -5.47 8.58
CA GLY A 20 15.07 -4.95 7.23
C GLY A 20 13.82 -4.62 6.42
N SER A 21 12.66 -5.11 6.86
CA SER A 21 11.39 -4.89 6.17
C SER A 21 10.64 -3.68 6.71
N ILE A 22 10.09 -2.91 5.78
CA ILE A 22 9.22 -1.77 6.04
C ILE A 22 7.86 -2.06 5.39
N SER A 23 6.79 -1.74 6.10
CA SER A 23 5.43 -1.77 5.57
C SER A 23 4.85 -0.37 5.43
N VAL A 24 3.93 -0.24 4.49
CA VAL A 24 3.03 0.90 4.35
C VAL A 24 1.61 0.39 4.39
N THR A 25 0.76 1.00 5.22
CA THR A 25 -0.66 0.65 5.25
C THR A 25 -1.36 1.30 4.06
N LEU A 26 -1.90 0.48 3.17
CA LEU A 26 -2.67 0.97 2.03
C LEU A 26 -4.06 1.43 2.49
N PRO A 27 -4.54 2.59 2.03
CA PRO A 27 -5.93 2.99 2.23
C PRO A 27 -6.90 1.92 1.73
N ILE A 28 -7.92 1.61 2.52
CA ILE A 28 -8.89 0.55 2.22
C ILE A 28 -9.66 0.82 0.92
N GLU A 29 -9.85 2.10 0.56
CA GLU A 29 -10.51 2.48 -0.69
C GLU A 29 -9.75 1.93 -1.91
N PHE A 30 -8.42 1.97 -1.89
CA PHE A 30 -7.58 1.47 -2.99
C PHE A 30 -7.56 -0.05 -3.04
N VAL A 31 -7.43 -0.71 -1.88
CA VAL A 31 -7.47 -2.17 -1.78
C VAL A 31 -8.78 -2.71 -2.35
N ARG A 32 -9.91 -2.07 -2.03
CA ARG A 32 -11.23 -2.44 -2.57
C ARG A 32 -11.36 -2.15 -4.06
N ALA A 33 -10.92 -0.99 -4.52
CA ALA A 33 -10.99 -0.62 -5.94
C ALA A 33 -10.17 -1.59 -6.82
N LEU A 34 -9.00 -2.02 -6.33
CA LEU A 34 -8.15 -3.01 -6.98
C LEU A 34 -8.63 -4.46 -6.76
N LYS A 35 -9.68 -4.68 -5.96
CA LYS A 35 -10.19 -6.00 -5.57
C LYS A 35 -9.11 -6.90 -4.93
N TRP A 36 -8.16 -6.30 -4.25
CA TRP A 36 -7.08 -7.00 -3.57
C TRP A 36 -7.62 -7.70 -2.32
N ARG A 37 -7.19 -8.95 -2.13
CA ARG A 37 -7.56 -9.78 -0.98
C ARG A 37 -6.37 -10.02 -0.05
N GLU A 38 -6.67 -10.36 1.19
CA GLU A 38 -5.65 -10.73 2.17
C GLU A 38 -4.81 -11.90 1.65
N LYS A 39 -3.51 -11.91 2.00
CA LYS A 39 -2.54 -12.97 1.67
C LYS A 39 -2.32 -13.21 0.17
N GLN A 40 -2.83 -12.35 -0.72
CA GLN A 40 -2.51 -12.43 -2.13
C GLN A 40 -1.06 -12.00 -2.41
N LYS A 41 -0.51 -12.48 -3.52
CA LYS A 41 0.81 -12.04 -4.01
C LYS A 41 0.66 -10.81 -4.90
N VAL A 42 1.59 -9.88 -4.74
CA VAL A 42 1.74 -8.68 -5.57
C VAL A 42 3.20 -8.55 -5.97
N VAL A 43 3.45 -7.86 -7.07
CA VAL A 43 4.80 -7.51 -7.52
C VAL A 43 5.08 -6.08 -7.09
N VAL A 44 6.28 -5.84 -6.51
CA VAL A 44 6.75 -4.51 -6.13
C VAL A 44 7.91 -4.14 -7.03
N ASN A 45 7.67 -3.25 -7.98
CA ASN A 45 8.65 -2.81 -8.97
C ASN A 45 9.15 -1.40 -8.66
N LYS A 46 10.47 -1.19 -8.75
CA LYS A 46 11.07 0.15 -8.61
C LYS A 46 11.19 0.80 -9.99
N VAL A 47 10.59 1.98 -10.14
CA VAL A 47 10.69 2.80 -11.35
C VAL A 47 11.21 4.18 -10.96
N GLY A 48 12.49 4.43 -11.25
CA GLY A 48 13.18 5.66 -10.83
C GLY A 48 13.14 5.84 -9.31
N SER A 49 12.46 6.90 -8.87
CA SER A 49 12.32 7.29 -7.46
C SER A 49 11.04 6.76 -6.78
N ARG A 50 10.22 5.96 -7.47
CA ARG A 50 8.95 5.44 -6.94
C ARG A 50 8.86 3.92 -6.99
N LEU A 51 7.99 3.37 -6.14
CA LEU A 51 7.58 1.96 -6.18
C LEU A 51 6.20 1.86 -6.82
N ILE A 52 6.02 0.88 -7.70
CA ILE A 52 4.74 0.48 -8.28
C ILE A 52 4.41 -0.89 -7.71
N ILE A 53 3.19 -1.05 -7.21
CA ILE A 53 2.69 -2.33 -6.70
C ILE A 53 1.55 -2.77 -7.61
N GLU A 54 1.68 -3.96 -8.19
CA GLU A 54 0.73 -4.51 -9.15
C GLU A 54 0.36 -5.96 -8.83
N ASP A 55 -0.78 -6.43 -9.35
CA ASP A 55 -1.20 -7.82 -9.19
C ASP A 55 -0.20 -8.77 -9.84
N TRP A 56 0.11 -9.85 -9.12
CA TRP A 56 0.93 -10.91 -9.68
C TRP A 56 0.09 -11.73 -10.67
N LYS A 57 0.17 -11.35 -11.95
CA LYS A 57 -0.44 -12.07 -13.06
C LYS A 57 0.44 -13.27 -13.38
N ARG A 58 -0.11 -14.47 -13.18
CA ARG A 58 0.47 -15.72 -13.67
C ARG A 58 -0.30 -16.18 -14.88
#